data_AF-A0A820LR17-F1
#
_entry.id   AF-A0A820LR17-F1
#
_cell.length_a   1.000
_cell.length_b   1.000
_cell.length_c   1.000
_cell.angle_alpha   90.00
_cell.angle_beta   90.00
_cell.angle_gamma   90.00
#
_symmetry.space_group_name_H-M   'P 1'
#
loop_
_entity.id
_entity.type
_entity.pdbx_description
1 polymer ?
#
loop_
_entity_poly.entity_id
_entity_poly.type
_entity_poly.pdbx_seq_one_letter_code
_entity_poly.pdbx_strand_id
1 'polypeptide(L)'
;HIDFVDTVAHNLNYDSNSIDQWKQLYSSDRYPVIALKGAPAPFPMKAQYRYLQKYMNWSNTIINEVQQHQQNLFNNTPYIGIHLRNDNDWKKACADVESYKSRSYMASPQCLDLPSSTHTYVTHKICYPSDNDILRLLKNIILRTRIHNIYIATDKRSMIKEIQEYLSAQRVHVKDLDPWLPIIDVVELHL
;
A
#
# COMPACT_ATOMS: atom_id res chain seq x y z
N HIS A 1 6.84 -2.02 -31.14
CA HIS A 1 6.72 -0.56 -31.16
C HIS A 1 5.26 -0.24 -31.49
N ILE A 2 4.57 0.50 -30.62
CA ILE A 2 3.20 0.97 -30.89
C ILE A 2 3.30 2.47 -31.11
N ASP A 3 2.67 2.97 -32.16
CA ASP A 3 2.56 4.40 -32.46
C ASP A 3 1.10 4.74 -32.79
N PHE A 4 0.71 6.00 -32.62
CA PHE A 4 -0.65 6.49 -32.84
C PHE A 4 -0.69 7.34 -34.10
N VAL A 5 -1.51 6.92 -35.07
CA VAL A 5 -1.68 7.64 -36.34
C VAL A 5 -2.41 8.98 -36.19
N ASP A 6 -3.20 9.13 -35.11
CA ASP A 6 -3.96 10.34 -34.82
C ASP A 6 -4.25 10.46 -33.32
N THR A 7 -4.68 11.63 -32.85
CA THR A 7 -5.08 11.93 -31.48
C THR A 7 -6.42 12.64 -31.44
N VAL A 8 -7.36 12.11 -30.64
CA VAL A 8 -8.65 12.75 -30.36
C VAL A 8 -8.65 13.34 -28.95
N ALA A 9 -8.90 14.63 -28.82
CA ALA A 9 -9.06 15.30 -27.52
C ALA A 9 -10.48 15.10 -26.96
N HIS A 10 -10.60 15.02 -25.64
CA HIS A 10 -11.88 14.95 -24.93
C HIS A 10 -11.83 15.71 -23.61
N ASN A 11 -12.98 16.20 -23.15
CA ASN A 11 -13.14 16.91 -21.86
C ASN A 11 -14.07 16.16 -20.89
N LEU A 12 -14.23 14.85 -21.09
CA LEU A 12 -15.08 13.99 -20.24
C LEU A 12 -14.37 13.55 -18.95
N ASN A 13 -15.09 13.54 -17.84
CA ASN A 13 -14.67 12.90 -16.59
C ASN A 13 -14.84 11.38 -16.66
N TYR A 14 -14.15 10.64 -15.78
CA TYR A 14 -14.23 9.18 -15.70
C TYR A 14 -15.18 8.67 -14.60
N ASP A 15 -16.05 9.53 -14.07
CA ASP A 15 -17.06 9.10 -13.10
C ASP A 15 -18.36 8.63 -13.78
N SER A 16 -19.26 8.08 -12.97
CA SER A 16 -20.51 7.48 -13.45
C SER A 16 -21.44 8.48 -14.16
N ASN A 17 -21.29 9.78 -13.92
CA ASN A 17 -22.17 10.78 -14.53
C ASN A 17 -21.83 11.03 -16.00
N SER A 18 -20.61 10.68 -16.45
CA SER A 18 -20.17 10.86 -17.83
C SER A 18 -20.45 9.66 -18.73
N ILE A 19 -21.01 8.56 -18.21
CA ILE A 19 -21.13 7.29 -18.96
C ILE A 19 -21.87 7.47 -20.29
N ASP A 20 -22.99 8.19 -20.27
CA ASP A 20 -23.80 8.38 -21.48
C ASP A 20 -23.10 9.27 -22.50
N GLN A 21 -22.34 10.28 -22.02
CA GLN A 21 -21.52 11.13 -22.89
C GLN A 21 -20.38 10.34 -23.55
N TRP A 22 -19.72 9.44 -22.79
CA TRP A 22 -18.70 8.54 -23.33
C TRP A 22 -19.28 7.66 -24.44
N LYS A 23 -20.44 7.04 -24.20
CA LYS A 23 -21.11 6.18 -25.20
C LYS A 23 -21.54 6.94 -26.45
N GLN A 24 -22.05 8.17 -26.28
CA GLN A 24 -22.51 8.99 -27.40
C GLN A 24 -21.35 9.48 -28.28
N LEU A 25 -20.28 9.98 -27.66
CA LEU A 25 -19.13 10.54 -28.37
C LEU A 25 -18.22 9.45 -28.93
N TYR A 26 -18.02 8.36 -28.19
CA TYR A 26 -17.08 7.28 -28.51
C TYR A 26 -17.80 5.93 -28.64
N SER A 27 -18.79 5.87 -29.54
CA SER A 27 -19.52 4.64 -29.83
C SER A 27 -18.59 3.56 -30.40
N SER A 28 -18.82 2.29 -30.03
CA SER A 28 -17.97 1.16 -30.44
C SER A 28 -17.90 0.97 -31.96
N ASP A 29 -18.95 1.34 -32.69
CA ASP A 29 -18.98 1.21 -34.16
C ASP A 29 -18.03 2.19 -34.86
N ARG A 30 -17.71 3.31 -34.20
CA ARG A 30 -16.78 4.35 -34.70
C ARG A 30 -15.41 4.29 -34.04
N TYR A 31 -15.38 3.95 -32.76
CA TYR A 31 -14.18 3.86 -31.93
C TYR A 31 -14.08 2.43 -31.35
N PRO A 32 -13.67 1.44 -32.16
CA PRO A 32 -13.58 0.05 -31.71
C PRO A 32 -12.51 -0.17 -30.63
N VAL A 33 -11.53 0.72 -30.56
CA VAL A 33 -10.48 0.73 -29.53
C VAL A 33 -10.34 2.14 -29.00
N ILE A 34 -10.49 2.30 -27.68
CA ILE A 34 -10.18 3.55 -26.96
C ILE A 34 -8.86 3.33 -26.23
N ALA A 35 -7.81 3.99 -26.69
CA ALA A 35 -6.50 3.99 -26.06
C ALA A 35 -6.24 5.37 -25.43
N LEU A 36 -6.03 5.40 -24.12
CA LEU A 36 -5.84 6.64 -23.35
C LEU A 36 -4.39 6.77 -22.90
N LYS A 37 -3.90 8.01 -22.82
CA LYS A 37 -2.53 8.32 -22.36
C LYS A 37 -2.28 7.96 -20.89
N GLY A 38 -3.33 7.77 -20.10
CA GLY A 38 -3.24 7.40 -18.69
C GLY A 38 -4.47 6.62 -18.25
N ALA A 39 -4.41 6.07 -17.04
CA ALA A 39 -5.52 5.31 -16.47
C ALA A 39 -6.77 6.20 -16.34
N PRO A 40 -7.95 5.76 -16.84
CA PRO A 40 -9.21 6.49 -16.67
C PRO A 40 -9.78 6.28 -15.26
N ALA A 41 -9.02 6.65 -14.24
CA ALA A 41 -9.34 6.40 -12.84
C ALA A 41 -8.82 7.51 -11.91
N PRO A 42 -9.54 7.82 -10.81
CA PRO A 42 -9.04 8.73 -9.79
C PRO A 42 -7.92 8.09 -8.96
N PHE A 43 -7.05 8.93 -8.40
CA PHE A 43 -6.08 8.54 -7.37
C PHE A 43 -6.30 9.37 -6.10
N PRO A 44 -6.40 8.75 -4.91
CA PRO A 44 -6.46 7.30 -4.67
C PRO A 44 -7.81 6.69 -5.15
N MET A 45 -7.89 5.36 -5.16
CA MET A 45 -9.14 4.67 -5.51
C MET A 45 -10.27 5.06 -4.55
N LYS A 46 -11.43 5.43 -5.11
CA LYS A 46 -12.65 5.73 -4.34
C LYS A 46 -13.04 4.53 -3.47
N ALA A 47 -13.49 4.79 -2.24
CA ALA A 47 -13.84 3.75 -1.28
C ALA A 47 -14.80 2.69 -1.84
N GLN A 48 -15.82 3.13 -2.59
CA GLN A 48 -16.80 2.26 -3.22
C GLN A 48 -16.24 1.26 -4.23
N TYR A 49 -15.01 1.44 -4.72
CA TYR A 49 -14.37 0.54 -5.69
C TYR A 49 -13.30 -0.37 -5.09
N ARG A 50 -12.92 -0.16 -3.81
CA ARG A 50 -11.86 -0.96 -3.16
C ARG A 50 -12.19 -2.46 -3.10
N TYR A 51 -13.46 -2.82 -3.09
CA TYR A 51 -13.89 -4.23 -3.13
C TYR A 51 -13.47 -4.96 -4.40
N LEU A 52 -13.14 -4.24 -5.49
CA LEU A 52 -12.69 -4.82 -6.76
C LEU A 52 -11.32 -5.49 -6.62
N GLN A 53 -10.56 -5.22 -5.56
CA GLN A 53 -9.30 -5.91 -5.27
C GLN A 53 -9.46 -7.44 -5.24
N LYS A 54 -10.64 -7.96 -4.92
CA LYS A 54 -10.95 -9.40 -4.94
C LYS A 54 -10.79 -10.07 -6.32
N TYR A 55 -10.75 -9.29 -7.39
CA TYR A 55 -10.52 -9.79 -8.74
C TYR A 55 -9.03 -9.82 -9.13
N MET A 56 -8.16 -9.23 -8.30
CA MET A 56 -6.70 -9.31 -8.47
C MET A 56 -6.18 -10.55 -7.76
N ASN A 57 -6.07 -11.65 -8.50
CA ASN A 57 -5.52 -12.89 -7.98
C ASN A 57 -4.01 -12.93 -8.18
N TRP A 58 -3.28 -13.35 -7.13
CA TRP A 58 -1.86 -13.63 -7.24
C TRP A 58 -1.61 -14.81 -8.16
N SER A 59 -0.54 -14.75 -8.95
CA SER A 59 -0.13 -15.89 -9.77
C SER A 59 0.40 -17.02 -8.90
N ASN A 60 0.29 -18.27 -9.38
CA ASN A 60 0.85 -19.44 -8.69
C ASN A 60 2.36 -19.28 -8.43
N THR A 61 3.09 -18.61 -9.33
CA THR A 61 4.52 -18.33 -9.14
C THR A 61 4.78 -17.52 -7.87
N ILE A 62 4.06 -16.40 -7.70
CA ILE A 62 4.21 -15.54 -6.52
C ILE A 62 3.75 -16.25 -5.25
N ILE A 63 2.62 -16.96 -5.30
CA ILE A 63 2.12 -17.70 -4.13
C ILE A 63 3.11 -18.78 -3.68
N ASN A 64 3.66 -19.56 -4.62
CA ASN A 64 4.61 -20.62 -4.29
C ASN A 64 5.92 -20.07 -3.70
N GLU A 65 6.41 -18.94 -4.22
CA GLU A 65 7.61 -18.27 -3.71
C GLU A 65 7.40 -17.77 -2.27
N VAL A 66 6.27 -17.10 -2.00
CA VAL A 66 5.90 -16.63 -0.65
C VAL A 66 5.74 -17.80 0.33
N GLN A 67 5.09 -18.89 -0.08
CA GLN A 67 4.96 -20.07 0.78
C GLN A 67 6.32 -20.68 1.15
N GLN A 68 7.29 -20.66 0.23
CA GLN A 68 8.66 -21.10 0.53
C GLN A 68 9.36 -20.16 1.51
N HIS A 69 9.18 -18.85 1.37
CA HIS A 69 9.72 -17.88 2.33
C HIS A 69 9.13 -18.08 3.72
N GLN A 70 7.81 -18.23 3.85
CA GLN A 70 7.14 -18.46 5.13
C GLN A 70 7.63 -19.75 5.81
N GLN A 71 7.84 -20.82 5.04
CA GLN A 71 8.44 -22.06 5.53
C GLN A 71 9.88 -21.84 6.03
N ASN A 72 10.70 -21.12 5.27
CA ASN A 72 12.12 -20.94 5.57
C ASN A 72 12.37 -19.93 6.71
N LEU A 73 11.59 -18.86 6.77
CA LEU A 73 11.77 -17.76 7.72
C LEU A 73 11.13 -18.08 9.08
N PHE A 74 9.95 -18.69 9.06
CA PHE A 74 9.11 -18.85 10.25
C PHE A 74 8.56 -20.27 10.42
N ASN A 75 8.94 -21.25 9.61
CA ASN A 75 8.40 -22.62 9.66
C ASN A 75 6.86 -22.64 9.63
N ASN A 76 6.26 -21.77 8.80
CA ASN A 76 4.81 -21.54 8.70
C ASN A 76 4.12 -21.16 10.03
N THR A 77 4.87 -20.67 11.00
CA THR A 77 4.28 -20.15 12.25
C THR A 77 3.81 -18.70 12.04
N PRO A 78 2.74 -18.26 12.75
CA PRO A 78 2.22 -16.90 12.59
C PRO A 78 3.30 -15.83 12.83
N TYR A 79 3.22 -14.74 12.07
CA TYR A 79 4.09 -13.57 12.21
C TYR A 79 3.29 -12.27 12.13
N ILE A 80 3.90 -11.19 12.62
CA ILE A 80 3.40 -9.81 12.47
C ILE A 80 4.11 -9.20 11.27
N GLY A 81 3.37 -8.86 10.22
CA GLY A 81 3.88 -8.08 9.10
C GLY A 81 3.83 -6.57 9.38
N ILE A 82 4.93 -5.85 9.13
CA ILE A 82 4.94 -4.39 9.13
C ILE A 82 5.53 -3.86 7.82
N HIS A 83 4.99 -2.74 7.35
CA HIS A 83 5.52 -2.00 6.20
C HIS A 83 6.13 -0.68 6.68
N LEU A 84 7.41 -0.49 6.39
CA LEU A 84 8.16 0.72 6.70
C LEU A 84 8.41 1.49 5.40
N ARG A 85 7.71 2.61 5.19
CA ARG A 85 8.04 3.59 4.14
C ARG A 85 8.85 4.70 4.79
N ASN A 86 10.17 4.56 4.80
CA ASN A 86 11.08 5.41 5.57
C ASN A 86 12.33 5.90 4.82
N ASP A 87 12.33 5.83 3.48
CA ASP A 87 13.36 6.47 2.68
C ASP A 87 13.23 8.01 2.67
N ASN A 88 14.30 8.67 2.25
CA ASN A 88 14.42 10.12 2.23
C ASN A 88 13.43 10.80 1.26
N ASP A 89 12.99 10.12 0.21
CA ASP A 89 11.93 10.62 -0.67
C ASP A 89 10.59 10.73 0.08
N TRP A 90 10.26 9.75 0.91
CA TRP A 90 9.05 9.75 1.73
C TRP A 90 9.13 10.74 2.87
N LYS A 91 10.31 10.89 3.49
CA LYS A 91 10.55 11.95 4.47
C LYS A 91 10.23 13.32 3.90
N LYS A 92 10.62 13.59 2.65
CA LYS A 92 10.30 14.85 1.96
C LYS A 92 8.81 14.97 1.66
N ALA A 93 8.15 13.89 1.22
CA ALA A 93 6.71 13.90 1.01
C ALA A 93 5.95 14.28 2.29
N CYS A 94 6.37 13.75 3.43
CA CYS A 94 5.71 14.00 4.72
C CYS A 94 6.11 15.31 5.42
N ALA A 95 7.10 16.05 4.92
CA ALA A 95 7.71 17.18 5.63
C ALA A 95 6.69 18.25 6.06
N ASP A 96 5.80 18.65 5.15
CA ASP A 96 4.83 19.72 5.37
C ASP A 96 3.37 19.24 5.43
N VAL A 97 3.15 17.94 5.65
CA VAL A 97 1.83 17.31 5.52
C VAL A 97 0.75 17.95 6.43
N GLU A 98 1.15 18.42 7.60
CA GLU A 98 0.24 19.06 8.57
C GLU A 98 -0.20 20.46 8.15
N SER A 99 0.61 21.16 7.34
CA SER A 99 0.28 22.51 6.86
C SER A 99 -0.97 22.52 5.97
N TYR A 100 -1.21 21.42 5.24
CA TYR A 100 -2.35 21.27 4.34
C TYR A 100 -3.68 21.10 5.06
N LYS A 101 -3.67 20.71 6.35
CA LYS A 101 -4.88 20.39 7.15
C LYS A 101 -5.89 19.51 6.39
N SER A 102 -5.37 18.54 5.63
CA SER A 102 -6.18 17.69 4.73
C SER A 102 -6.37 16.29 5.30
N ARG A 103 -7.54 15.69 5.04
CA ARG A 103 -7.78 14.25 5.22
C ARG A 103 -7.24 13.41 4.07
N SER A 104 -7.10 14.03 2.90
CA SER A 104 -6.70 13.39 1.66
C SER A 104 -5.27 13.81 1.29
N TYR A 105 -4.34 12.89 1.48
CA TYR A 105 -2.95 12.99 1.10
C TYR A 105 -2.48 11.60 0.63
N MET A 106 -2.25 11.45 -0.67
CA MET A 106 -1.95 10.15 -1.31
C MET A 106 -2.98 9.08 -0.93
N ALA A 107 -2.57 8.01 -0.23
CA ALA A 107 -3.44 6.91 0.19
C ALA A 107 -4.05 7.08 1.60
N SER A 108 -3.87 8.23 2.27
CA SER A 108 -4.41 8.48 3.61
C SER A 108 -5.93 8.23 3.80
N PRO A 109 -6.81 8.36 2.78
CA PRO A 109 -8.22 7.99 2.91
C PRO A 109 -8.46 6.54 3.36
N GLN A 110 -7.48 5.64 3.27
CA GLN A 110 -7.61 4.28 3.81
C GLN A 110 -7.69 4.25 5.34
N CYS A 111 -7.08 5.23 6.02
CA CYS A 111 -7.06 5.35 7.48
C CYS A 111 -8.05 6.39 7.99
N LEU A 112 -8.23 7.48 7.24
CA LEU A 112 -9.01 8.63 7.71
C LEU A 112 -10.50 8.55 7.34
N ASP A 113 -10.90 7.85 6.29
CA ASP A 113 -12.34 7.75 5.94
C ASP A 113 -13.07 6.68 6.75
N LEU A 114 -12.37 5.98 7.64
CA LEU A 114 -12.97 4.97 8.51
C LEU A 114 -13.83 5.66 9.59
N PRO A 115 -15.04 5.14 9.90
CA PRO A 115 -15.87 5.68 10.97
C PRO A 115 -15.19 5.70 12.34
N SER A 116 -14.25 4.77 12.57
CA SER A 116 -13.47 4.67 13.81
C SER A 116 -12.28 5.64 13.88
N SER A 117 -12.02 6.42 12.83
CA SER A 117 -10.86 7.31 12.80
C SER A 117 -11.05 8.52 13.72
N THR A 118 -10.14 8.70 14.67
CA THR A 118 -10.13 9.85 15.59
C THR A 118 -9.31 11.02 15.04
N HIS A 119 -8.66 10.86 13.88
CA HIS A 119 -7.81 11.89 13.28
C HIS A 119 -8.60 12.77 12.31
N THR A 120 -8.51 14.08 12.53
CA THR A 120 -9.19 15.09 11.69
C THR A 120 -8.46 15.32 10.36
N TYR A 121 -7.13 15.23 10.36
CA TYR A 121 -6.25 15.43 9.20
C TYR A 121 -5.01 14.53 9.32
N VAL A 122 -4.27 14.39 8.22
CA VAL A 122 -3.02 13.62 8.20
C VAL A 122 -1.96 14.35 9.01
N THR A 123 -1.38 13.66 9.99
CA THR A 123 -0.29 14.17 10.82
C THR A 123 1.05 13.64 10.34
N HIS A 124 2.15 14.31 10.71
CA HIS A 124 3.49 13.83 10.42
C HIS A 124 3.70 12.43 11.03
N LYS A 125 3.14 12.16 12.21
CA LYS A 125 3.21 10.85 12.86
C LYS A 125 2.51 9.73 12.06
N ILE A 126 1.40 10.04 11.38
CA ILE A 126 0.71 9.08 10.51
C ILE A 126 1.50 8.87 9.22
N CYS A 127 2.07 9.94 8.66
CA CYS A 127 2.77 9.91 7.37
C CYS A 127 4.17 9.29 7.47
N TYR A 128 4.93 9.68 8.50
CA TYR A 128 6.32 9.32 8.76
C TYR A 128 6.52 9.13 10.27
N PRO A 129 6.16 7.96 10.83
CA PRO A 129 6.27 7.70 12.25
C PRO A 129 7.73 7.69 12.71
N SER A 130 7.97 8.13 13.95
CA SER A 130 9.30 8.04 14.56
C SER A 130 9.66 6.61 14.93
N ASP A 131 10.95 6.31 15.05
CA ASP A 131 11.44 5.00 15.50
C ASP A 131 10.80 4.57 16.81
N ASN A 132 10.72 5.50 17.78
CA ASN A 132 10.10 5.24 19.07
C ASN A 132 8.60 4.90 18.96
N ASP A 133 7.90 5.51 18.00
CA ASP A 133 6.50 5.18 17.76
C ASP A 133 6.34 3.80 17.13
N ILE A 134 7.18 3.45 16.17
CA ILE A 134 7.20 2.11 15.56
C ILE A 134 7.46 1.06 16.64
N LEU A 135 8.53 1.22 17.43
CA LEU A 135 8.92 0.29 18.49
C LEU A 135 7.82 0.12 19.55
N ARG A 136 7.21 1.22 20.01
CA ARG A 136 6.12 1.19 20.98
C ARG A 136 4.87 0.50 20.44
N LEU A 137 4.47 0.82 19.20
CA LEU A 137 3.29 0.20 18.58
C LEU A 137 3.51 -1.30 18.35
N LEU A 138 4.69 -1.69 17.88
CA LEU A 138 5.04 -3.09 17.68
C LEU A 138 5.04 -3.87 18.99
N LYS A 139 5.60 -3.31 20.07
CA LYS A 139 5.52 -3.90 21.42
C LYS A 139 4.07 -4.16 21.84
N ASN A 140 3.19 -3.18 21.64
CA ASN A 140 1.78 -3.32 22.01
C ASN A 140 1.08 -4.44 21.22
N ILE A 141 1.39 -4.57 19.93
CA ILE A 141 0.86 -5.64 19.08
C ILE A 141 1.35 -7.01 19.57
N ILE A 142 2.63 -7.15 19.89
CA ILE A 142 3.22 -8.40 20.40
C ILE A 142 2.59 -8.81 21.72
N LEU A 143 2.45 -7.87 22.67
CA LEU A 143 1.84 -8.16 23.97
C LEU A 143 0.38 -8.61 23.83
N ARG A 144 -0.35 -8.03 22.88
CA ARG A 144 -1.76 -8.38 22.59
C ARG A 144 -1.91 -9.71 21.87
N THR A 145 -1.06 -9.99 20.89
CA THR A 145 -1.19 -11.16 19.99
C THR A 145 -0.40 -12.37 20.45
N ARG A 146 0.65 -12.16 21.27
CA ARG A 146 1.66 -13.17 21.65
C ARG A 146 2.42 -13.76 20.47
N ILE A 147 2.41 -13.08 19.30
CA ILE A 147 3.21 -13.45 18.15
C ILE A 147 4.59 -12.80 18.28
N HIS A 148 5.64 -13.61 18.13
CA HIS A 148 7.03 -13.17 18.31
C HIS A 148 7.83 -13.10 16.99
N ASN A 149 7.31 -13.69 15.93
CA ASN A 149 7.87 -13.57 14.59
C ASN A 149 7.42 -12.24 13.96
N ILE A 150 8.34 -11.52 13.32
CA ILE A 150 8.09 -10.21 12.74
C ILE A 150 8.70 -10.20 11.35
N TYR A 151 7.86 -9.95 10.34
CA TYR A 151 8.26 -9.72 8.97
C TYR A 151 8.25 -8.22 8.67
N ILE A 152 9.32 -7.74 8.04
CA ILE A 152 9.49 -6.33 7.70
C ILE A 152 9.58 -6.22 6.18
N ALA A 153 8.62 -5.52 5.60
CA ALA A 153 8.72 -4.96 4.27
C ALA A 153 9.18 -3.50 4.40
N THR A 154 10.18 -3.08 3.63
CA THR A 154 10.69 -1.71 3.69
C THR A 154 11.12 -1.20 2.32
N ASP A 155 11.02 0.11 2.12
CA ASP A 155 11.63 0.79 0.98
C ASP A 155 13.12 1.03 1.17
N LYS A 156 13.62 1.03 2.42
CA LYS A 156 15.01 1.39 2.71
C LYS A 156 15.61 0.81 3.98
N ARG A 157 15.04 1.13 5.15
CA ARG A 157 15.62 0.75 6.45
C ARG A 157 14.66 -0.17 7.19
N SER A 158 15.10 -1.39 7.48
CA SER A 158 14.26 -2.38 8.17
C SER A 158 14.24 -2.28 9.69
N MET A 159 15.16 -1.52 10.30
CA MET A 159 15.21 -1.34 11.77
C MET A 159 15.38 -2.65 12.57
N ILE A 160 15.93 -3.71 11.97
CA ILE A 160 16.04 -5.03 12.62
C ILE A 160 16.75 -4.94 13.97
N LYS A 161 17.87 -4.22 14.03
CA LYS A 161 18.68 -4.10 15.26
C LYS A 161 17.90 -3.38 16.35
N GLU A 162 17.31 -2.24 16.01
CA GLU A 162 16.53 -1.40 16.91
C GLU A 162 15.34 -2.18 17.50
N ILE A 163 14.66 -2.97 16.67
CA ILE A 163 13.54 -3.82 17.08
C ILE A 163 14.01 -4.94 18.00
N GLN A 164 15.08 -5.66 17.64
CA GLN A 164 15.61 -6.76 18.44
C GLN A 164 16.12 -6.30 19.82
N GLU A 165 16.80 -5.14 19.87
CA GLU A 165 17.31 -4.56 21.11
C GLU A 165 16.15 -4.12 22.02
N TYR A 166 15.21 -3.33 21.49
CA TYR A 166 14.07 -2.81 22.24
C TYR A 166 13.13 -3.91 22.76
N LEU A 167 13.02 -5.01 22.01
CA LEU A 167 12.13 -6.15 22.32
C LEU A 167 12.88 -7.40 22.77
N SER A 168 14.10 -7.25 23.26
CA SER A 168 14.96 -8.36 23.72
C SER A 168 14.28 -9.23 24.77
N ALA A 169 13.53 -8.62 25.70
CA ALA A 169 12.76 -9.34 26.72
C ALA A 169 11.63 -10.22 26.14
N GLN A 170 11.11 -9.86 24.96
CA GLN A 170 10.06 -10.62 24.26
C GLN A 170 10.64 -11.74 23.38
N ARG A 171 11.98 -11.81 23.20
CA ARG A 171 12.65 -12.83 22.37
C ARG A 171 12.09 -12.91 20.94
N VAL A 172 11.95 -11.74 20.30
CA VAL A 172 11.39 -11.64 18.94
C VAL A 172 12.32 -12.21 17.87
N HIS A 173 11.73 -12.75 16.80
CA HIS A 173 12.42 -13.20 15.60
C HIS A 173 12.07 -12.26 14.45
N VAL A 174 12.99 -11.36 14.12
CA VAL A 174 12.77 -10.31 13.13
C VAL A 174 13.43 -10.68 11.81
N LYS A 175 12.70 -10.59 10.71
CA LYS A 175 13.16 -10.89 9.35
C LYS A 175 12.78 -9.77 8.39
N ASP A 176 13.69 -9.51 7.47
CA ASP A 176 13.58 -8.61 6.32
C ASP A 176 14.17 -9.38 5.15
N LEU A 177 13.41 -9.53 4.07
CA LEU A 177 13.80 -10.33 2.91
C LEU A 177 14.44 -9.50 1.80
N ASP A 178 14.10 -8.20 1.70
CA ASP A 178 14.43 -7.34 0.56
C ASP A 178 14.24 -8.07 -0.80
N PRO A 179 13.00 -8.52 -1.12
CA PRO A 179 12.78 -9.37 -2.26
C PRO A 179 13.03 -8.61 -3.57
N TRP A 180 13.51 -9.33 -4.58
CA TRP A 180 13.78 -8.80 -5.91
C TRP A 180 12.55 -8.16 -6.59
N LEU A 181 11.35 -8.60 -6.21
CA LEU A 181 10.09 -8.06 -6.68
C LEU A 181 9.27 -7.54 -5.48
N PRO A 182 8.98 -6.21 -5.40
CA PRO A 182 8.24 -5.63 -4.27
C PRO A 182 6.84 -6.21 -4.04
N ILE A 183 6.26 -6.86 -5.06
CA ILE A 183 4.96 -7.51 -4.93
C ILE A 183 5.01 -8.69 -3.95
N ILE A 184 6.18 -9.31 -3.76
CA ILE A 184 6.38 -10.40 -2.80
C ILE A 184 6.11 -9.89 -1.39
N ASP A 185 6.67 -8.74 -1.02
CA ASP A 185 6.37 -8.08 0.25
C ASP A 185 4.87 -7.79 0.43
N VAL A 186 4.19 -7.34 -0.63
CA VAL A 186 2.75 -7.09 -0.56
C VAL A 186 1.97 -8.36 -0.26
N VAL A 187 2.39 -9.51 -0.81
CA VAL A 187 1.74 -10.80 -0.54
C VAL A 187 2.10 -11.31 0.87
N GLU A 188 3.35 -11.18 1.30
CA GLU A 188 3.81 -11.53 2.66
C GLU A 188 3.07 -10.73 3.74
N LEU A 189 2.64 -9.50 3.46
CA LEU A 189 1.86 -8.69 4.40
C LEU A 189 0.35 -9.02 4.40
N HIS A 190 -0.11 -9.82 3.44
CA HIS A 190 -1.53 -10.08 3.22
C HIS A 190 -2.00 -11.47 3.67
N LEU A 191 -1.12 -12.48 3.58
CA LEU A 191 -1.39 -13.87 3.94
C LEU A 191 -1.23 -14.13 5.44
#